data_AF-A0A544UK49-F1
#
_entry.id   AF-A0A544UK49-F1
#
_cell.length_a   1.000
_cell.length_b   1.000
_cell.length_c   1.000
_cell.angle_alpha   90.00
_cell.angle_beta   90.00
_cell.angle_gamma   90.00
#
_symmetry.space_group_name_H-M   'P 1'
#
loop_
_entity.id
_entity.type
_entity.pdbx_description
1 polymer ?
#
loop_
_entity_poly.entity_id
_entity_poly.type
_entity_poly.pdbx_seq_one_letter_code
_entity_poly.pdbx_strand_id
1 'polypeptide(L)'
;MLDSMVIGNSGINILRSKVAEKMASHYGITVSDADVEHILKEGYLYTNGRKQEESKEIIHKLIETHVTEIFNFAKSRSITFNNISITFCGGGSLLLKEEILRQFPNAVIEQDSQYANVLSFFRILEVKKLV
;
A
#
# COMPACT_ATOMS: atom_id res chain seq x y z
N MET A 1 16.62 21.15 -3.41
CA MET A 1 17.35 20.49 -2.31
C MET A 1 16.35 19.57 -1.62
N LEU A 2 16.71 18.33 -1.29
CA LEU A 2 15.84 17.45 -0.49
C LEU A 2 16.11 17.80 0.97
N ASP A 3 15.23 18.60 1.57
CA ASP A 3 15.50 19.23 2.87
C ASP A 3 15.33 18.27 4.05
N SER A 4 14.63 17.14 3.84
CA SER A 4 14.54 16.04 4.81
C SER A 4 14.00 14.75 4.16
N MET A 5 14.25 13.60 4.80
CA MET A 5 13.64 12.32 4.48
C MET A 5 13.11 11.69 5.76
N VAL A 6 11.85 11.26 5.75
CA VAL A 6 11.21 10.53 6.85
C VAL A 6 11.00 9.09 6.41
N ILE A 7 11.48 8.14 7.22
CA ILE A 7 11.36 6.70 6.95
C ILE A 7 10.34 6.11 7.93
N GLY A 8 9.38 5.35 7.42
CA GLY A 8 8.38 4.62 8.20
C GLY A 8 8.43 3.12 7.93
N ASN A 9 7.92 2.33 8.87
CA ASN A 9 7.91 0.85 8.80
C ASN A 9 6.54 0.28 8.41
N SER A 10 5.62 1.09 7.88
CA SER A 10 4.27 0.69 7.49
C SER A 10 4.22 0.17 6.04
N GLY A 11 5.07 -0.80 5.72
CA GLY A 11 5.13 -1.40 4.39
C GLY A 11 4.00 -2.42 4.13
N ILE A 12 3.83 -2.82 2.86
CA ILE A 12 2.84 -3.83 2.45
C ILE A 12 3.06 -5.18 3.13
N ASN A 13 4.30 -5.53 3.44
CA ASN A 13 4.60 -6.74 4.22
C ASN A 13 3.86 -6.75 5.57
N ILE A 14 3.74 -5.60 6.24
CA ILE A 14 3.00 -5.48 7.50
C ILE A 14 1.51 -5.69 7.28
N LEU A 15 0.93 -5.11 6.22
CA LEU A 15 -0.46 -5.36 5.85
C LEU A 15 -0.70 -6.84 5.55
N ARG A 16 0.20 -7.49 4.79
CA ARG A 16 0.11 -8.92 4.46
C ARG A 16 0.09 -9.77 5.73
N SER A 17 0.97 -9.51 6.69
CA SER A 17 0.97 -10.19 7.98
C SER A 17 -0.33 -9.98 8.76
N LYS A 18 -0.85 -8.74 8.82
CA LYS A 18 -2.12 -8.42 9.48
C LYS A 18 -3.30 -9.17 8.84
N VAL A 19 -3.34 -9.27 7.52
CA VAL A 19 -4.38 -10.03 6.79
C VAL A 19 -4.25 -11.52 7.09
N ALA A 20 -3.05 -12.09 7.00
CA ALA A 20 -2.81 -13.51 7.29
C ALA A 20 -3.29 -13.88 8.70
N GLU A 21 -2.84 -13.14 9.71
CA GLU A 21 -3.19 -13.36 11.11
C GLU A 21 -4.70 -13.22 11.35
N LYS A 22 -5.31 -12.18 10.77
CA LYS A 22 -6.75 -11.93 10.95
C LYS A 22 -7.61 -13.00 10.29
N MET A 23 -7.26 -13.43 9.07
CA MET A 23 -8.00 -14.47 8.36
C MET A 23 -7.81 -15.83 9.04
N ALA A 24 -6.58 -16.17 9.44
CA ALA A 24 -6.28 -17.41 10.14
C ALA A 24 -7.04 -17.51 11.47
N SER A 25 -7.01 -16.46 12.28
CA SER A 25 -7.68 -16.44 13.59
C SER A 25 -9.21 -16.42 13.47
N HIS A 26 -9.77 -15.70 12.50
CA HIS A 26 -11.22 -15.58 12.34
C HIS A 26 -11.86 -16.85 11.75
N TYR A 27 -11.21 -17.50 10.78
CA TYR A 27 -11.76 -18.69 10.10
C TYR A 27 -11.19 -20.02 10.62
N GLY A 28 -10.20 -19.99 11.52
CA GLY A 28 -9.58 -21.21 12.07
C GLY A 28 -8.80 -22.01 11.03
N ILE A 29 -8.15 -21.32 10.08
CA ILE A 29 -7.43 -21.92 8.95
C ILE A 29 -5.95 -21.50 8.95
N THR A 30 -5.13 -22.21 8.18
CA THR A 30 -3.80 -21.73 7.79
C THR A 30 -3.93 -20.84 6.55
N VAL A 31 -3.24 -19.70 6.56
CA VAL A 31 -3.21 -18.75 5.43
C VAL A 31 -1.74 -18.59 5.03
N SER A 32 -1.41 -18.99 3.81
CA SER A 32 -0.08 -18.84 3.24
C SER A 32 0.13 -17.45 2.64
N ASP A 33 1.38 -17.09 2.35
CA ASP A 33 1.69 -15.81 1.68
C ASP A 33 1.03 -15.69 0.30
N ALA A 34 0.87 -16.81 -0.42
CA ALA A 34 0.18 -16.84 -1.70
C ALA A 34 -1.32 -16.57 -1.52
N ASP A 35 -1.94 -17.14 -0.49
CA ASP A 35 -3.35 -16.88 -0.19
C ASP A 35 -3.57 -15.40 0.10
N VAL A 36 -2.69 -14.77 0.89
CA VAL A 36 -2.79 -13.32 1.18
C VAL A 36 -2.71 -12.48 -0.08
N GLU A 37 -1.86 -12.86 -1.03
CA GLU A 37 -1.77 -12.15 -2.31
C GLU A 37 -3.07 -12.20 -3.10
N HIS A 38 -3.66 -13.40 -3.20
CA HIS A 38 -4.96 -13.58 -3.82
C HIS A 38 -6.06 -12.83 -3.07
N ILE A 39 -6.06 -12.85 -1.74
CA ILE A 39 -7.03 -12.15 -0.89
C ILE A 39 -6.96 -10.63 -1.13
N LEU A 40 -5.76 -10.05 -1.17
CA LEU A 40 -5.58 -8.62 -1.41
C LEU A 40 -5.94 -8.20 -2.83
N LYS A 41 -5.78 -9.11 -3.82
CA LYS A 41 -6.12 -8.85 -5.22
C LYS A 41 -7.62 -8.99 -5.49
N GLU A 42 -8.24 -10.05 -5.00
CA GLU A 42 -9.64 -10.40 -5.28
C GLU A 42 -10.61 -9.80 -4.25
N GLY A 43 -10.10 -9.36 -3.09
CA GLY A 43 -10.88 -8.76 -2.01
C GLY A 43 -11.70 -9.77 -1.20
N TYR A 44 -11.46 -11.08 -1.38
CA TYR A 44 -12.18 -12.15 -0.68
C TYR A 44 -11.27 -13.32 -0.35
N LEU A 45 -11.56 -13.97 0.78
CA LEU A 45 -11.06 -15.28 1.12
C LEU A 45 -11.96 -16.37 0.51
N TYR A 46 -11.32 -17.41 -0.05
CA TYR A 46 -11.98 -18.64 -0.46
C TYR A 46 -11.44 -19.80 0.39
N THR A 47 -12.35 -20.57 0.99
CA THR A 47 -11.99 -21.77 1.75
C THR A 47 -12.70 -22.98 1.15
N ASN A 48 -11.94 -24.01 0.76
CA ASN A 48 -12.47 -25.22 0.12
C ASN A 48 -13.44 -24.91 -1.06
N GLY A 49 -13.09 -23.92 -1.89
CA GLY A 49 -13.90 -23.48 -3.03
C GLY A 49 -15.12 -22.61 -2.67
N ARG A 50 -15.32 -22.25 -1.40
CA ARG A 50 -16.43 -21.39 -0.95
C ARG A 50 -15.92 -20.00 -0.63
N LYS A 51 -16.53 -19.01 -1.27
CA LYS A 51 -16.29 -17.59 -1.01
C LYS A 51 -16.82 -17.23 0.38
N GLN A 52 -15.98 -16.61 1.19
CA GLN A 52 -16.35 -16.10 2.50
C GLN A 52 -16.78 -14.64 2.37
N GLU A 53 -18.08 -14.38 2.22
CA GLU A 53 -18.58 -13.01 1.91
C GLU A 53 -18.19 -11.96 2.95
N GLU A 54 -18.20 -12.32 4.24
CA GLU A 54 -17.80 -11.42 5.34
C GLU A 54 -16.33 -10.99 5.26
N SER A 55 -15.47 -11.81 4.65
CA SER A 55 -14.03 -11.52 4.56
C SER A 55 -13.74 -10.19 3.88
N LYS A 56 -14.58 -9.76 2.92
CA LYS A 56 -14.40 -8.50 2.21
C LYS A 56 -14.43 -7.29 3.12
N GLU A 57 -15.36 -7.24 4.07
CA GLU A 57 -15.44 -6.11 5.00
C GLU A 57 -14.23 -6.11 5.93
N ILE A 58 -13.81 -7.28 6.40
CA ILE A 58 -12.62 -7.43 7.24
C ILE A 58 -11.36 -6.94 6.49
N ILE A 59 -11.17 -7.37 5.24
CA ILE A 59 -10.03 -6.98 4.40
C ILE A 59 -10.05 -5.47 4.14
N HIS A 60 -11.22 -4.92 3.78
CA HIS A 60 -11.37 -3.48 3.54
C HIS A 60 -10.98 -2.67 4.77
N LYS A 61 -11.47 -3.08 5.95
CA LYS A 61 -11.14 -2.41 7.22
C LYS A 61 -9.65 -2.49 7.56
N LEU A 62 -8.98 -3.60 7.24
CA LEU A 62 -7.53 -3.73 7.42
C LEU A 62 -6.75 -2.79 6.49
N ILE A 63 -7.17 -2.69 5.23
CA ILE A 63 -6.57 -1.78 4.24
C ILE A 63 -6.77 -0.32 4.67
N GLU A 64 -7.99 0.07 5.03
CA GLU A 64 -8.33 1.40 5.53
C GLU A 64 -7.50 1.78 6.76
N THR A 65 -7.41 0.86 7.74
CA THR A 65 -6.61 1.07 8.94
C THR A 65 -5.13 1.25 8.59
N HIS A 66 -4.59 0.43 7.69
CA HIS A 66 -3.19 0.52 7.29
C HIS A 66 -2.86 1.84 6.58
N VAL A 67 -3.72 2.30 5.68
CA VAL A 67 -3.55 3.60 5.01
C VAL A 67 -3.65 4.74 6.02
N THR A 68 -4.60 4.66 6.95
CA THR A 68 -4.75 5.63 8.04
C THR A 68 -3.50 5.70 8.92
N GLU A 69 -2.89 4.56 9.25
CA GLU A 69 -1.63 4.49 10.02
C GLU A 69 -0.48 5.18 9.27
N ILE A 70 -0.37 5.01 7.95
CA ILE A 70 0.65 5.68 7.12
C ILE A 70 0.49 7.20 7.22
N PHE A 71 -0.72 7.71 7.04
CA PHE A 71 -1.00 9.15 7.12
C PHE A 71 -0.77 9.71 8.52
N ASN A 72 -1.18 8.98 9.56
CA ASN A 72 -0.98 9.41 10.94
C ASN A 72 0.51 9.44 11.32
N PHE A 73 1.29 8.46 10.85
CA PHE A 73 2.73 8.49 11.01
C PHE A 73 3.36 9.73 10.37
N ALA A 74 3.01 10.05 9.13
CA ALA A 74 3.49 11.25 8.46
C ALA A 74 3.11 12.54 9.21
N LYS A 75 1.84 12.67 9.66
CA LYS A 75 1.38 13.81 10.47
C LYS A 75 2.18 13.95 11.77
N SER A 76 2.49 12.84 12.45
CA SER A 76 3.32 12.83 13.67
C SER A 76 4.75 13.33 13.45
N ARG A 77 5.20 13.36 12.19
CA ARG A 77 6.51 13.88 11.76
C ARG A 77 6.39 15.28 11.16
N SER A 78 5.31 15.99 11.48
CA SER A 78 5.02 17.35 11.03
C SER A 78 4.86 17.50 9.51
N ILE A 79 4.59 16.39 8.80
CA ILE A 79 4.22 16.44 7.39
C ILE A 79 2.75 16.86 7.32
N THR A 80 2.50 18.02 6.72
CA THR A 80 1.15 18.51 6.42
C THR A 80 0.69 17.97 5.07
N PHE A 81 -0.62 17.76 4.93
CA PHE A 81 -1.26 17.36 3.68
C PHE A 81 -2.17 18.46 3.12
N ASN A 82 -2.11 19.67 3.70
CA ASN A 82 -2.90 20.82 3.27
C ASN A 82 -2.19 21.54 2.11
N ASN A 83 -2.90 21.82 1.03
CA ASN A 83 -2.40 22.56 -0.14
C ASN A 83 -1.11 22.01 -0.77
N ILE A 84 -0.87 20.70 -0.65
CA ILE A 84 0.26 20.03 -1.30
C ILE A 84 -0.23 18.97 -2.29
N SER A 85 0.51 18.78 -3.37
CA SER A 85 0.37 17.61 -4.23
C SER A 85 1.15 16.46 -3.59
N ILE A 86 0.49 15.32 -3.35
CA ILE A 86 1.12 14.12 -2.81
C ILE A 86 1.22 13.10 -3.93
N THR A 87 2.44 12.65 -4.21
CA THR A 87 2.66 11.58 -5.19
C THR A 87 3.03 10.29 -4.46
N PHE A 88 2.28 9.23 -4.74
CA PHE A 88 2.53 7.88 -4.26
C PHE A 88 3.21 7.05 -5.36
N CYS A 89 4.28 6.35 -4.99
CA CYS A 89 5.04 5.49 -5.89
C CYS A 89 5.44 4.16 -5.20
N GLY A 90 5.85 3.17 -6.00
CA GLY A 90 6.15 1.82 -5.55
C GLY A 90 4.95 0.86 -5.68
N GLY A 91 5.23 -0.45 -5.60
CA GLY A 91 4.20 -1.48 -5.77
C GLY A 91 3.03 -1.38 -4.79
N GLY A 92 3.29 -0.94 -3.55
CA GLY A 92 2.24 -0.76 -2.55
C GLY A 92 1.24 0.35 -2.88
N SER A 93 1.65 1.38 -3.60
CA SER A 93 0.76 2.47 -4.01
C SER A 93 -0.30 2.02 -5.00
N LEU A 94 0.03 1.06 -5.87
CA LEU A 94 -0.94 0.46 -6.79
C LEU A 94 -1.97 -0.39 -6.05
N LEU A 95 -1.49 -1.21 -5.10
CA LEU A 95 -2.34 -2.09 -4.29
C LEU A 95 -3.31 -1.30 -3.40
N LEU A 96 -2.85 -0.17 -2.85
CA LEU A 96 -3.65 0.68 -1.96
C LEU A 96 -4.36 1.83 -2.68
N LYS A 97 -4.32 1.87 -4.02
CA LYS A 97 -4.78 3.02 -4.82
C LYS A 97 -6.18 3.48 -4.47
N GLU A 98 -7.14 2.56 -4.43
CA GLU A 98 -8.54 2.89 -4.17
C GLU A 98 -8.71 3.56 -2.81
N GLU A 99 -8.02 3.03 -1.80
CA GLU A 99 -8.07 3.53 -0.43
C GLU A 99 -7.36 4.88 -0.27
N ILE A 100 -6.17 5.01 -0.87
CA ILE A 100 -5.42 6.26 -0.86
C ILE A 100 -6.26 7.39 -1.46
N LEU A 101 -6.88 7.15 -2.62
CA LEU A 101 -7.72 8.15 -3.31
C LEU A 101 -9.04 8.43 -2.56
N ARG A 102 -9.57 7.45 -1.82
CA ARG A 102 -10.73 7.65 -0.94
C ARG A 102 -10.41 8.61 0.21
N GLN A 103 -9.26 8.45 0.85
CA GLN A 103 -8.85 9.33 1.97
C GLN A 103 -8.26 10.66 1.51
N PHE A 104 -7.55 10.66 0.38
CA PHE A 104 -6.89 11.84 -0.21
C PHE A 104 -7.15 11.90 -1.73
N PRO A 105 -8.28 12.49 -2.16
CA PRO A 105 -8.69 12.52 -3.57
C PRO A 105 -7.71 13.24 -4.51
N ASN A 106 -6.92 14.17 -3.98
CA ASN A 106 -5.93 14.94 -4.75
C ASN A 106 -4.57 14.23 -4.85
N ALA A 107 -4.42 13.03 -4.31
CA ALA A 107 -3.20 12.26 -4.42
C ALA A 107 -2.99 11.78 -5.87
N VAL A 108 -1.74 11.81 -6.32
CA VAL A 108 -1.32 11.27 -7.62
C VAL A 108 -0.71 9.90 -7.39
N ILE A 109 -1.21 8.89 -8.10
CA ILE A 109 -0.59 7.55 -8.12
C ILE A 109 0.24 7.44 -9.40
N GLU A 110 1.54 7.27 -9.26
CA GLU A 110 2.46 7.16 -10.40
C GLU A 110 2.13 5.93 -11.26
N GLN A 111 2.05 6.07 -12.59
CA GLN A 111 1.61 4.99 -13.48
C GLN A 111 2.61 3.83 -13.49
N ASP A 112 3.89 4.15 -13.64
CA ASP A 112 5.00 3.20 -13.58
C ASP A 112 5.57 3.09 -12.17
N SER A 113 4.68 3.11 -11.15
CA SER A 113 5.04 3.14 -9.73
C SER A 113 6.13 2.13 -9.35
N GLN A 114 6.13 0.93 -9.94
CA GLN A 114 7.11 -0.13 -9.64
C GLN A 114 8.51 0.18 -10.19
N TYR A 115 8.61 0.97 -11.26
CA TYR A 115 9.87 1.34 -11.92
C TYR A 115 10.27 2.80 -11.69
N ALA A 116 9.42 3.60 -11.04
CA ALA A 116 9.59 5.04 -10.87
C ALA A 116 10.99 5.44 -10.40
N ASN A 117 11.56 4.71 -9.43
CA ASN A 117 12.91 4.97 -8.93
C ASN A 117 13.99 4.70 -9.99
N VAL A 118 13.91 3.57 -10.70
CA VAL A 118 14.89 3.19 -11.73
C VAL A 118 14.82 4.14 -12.91
N LEU A 119 13.61 4.51 -13.35
CA LEU A 119 13.40 5.47 -14.43
C LEU A 119 13.93 6.86 -14.06
N SER A 120 13.75 7.27 -12.80
CA SER A 120 14.30 8.53 -12.30
C SER A 120 15.83 8.53 -12.32
N PHE A 121 16.47 7.45 -11.86
CA PHE A 121 17.93 7.32 -11.94
C PHE A 121 18.44 7.27 -13.37
N PHE A 122 17.78 6.52 -14.25
CA PHE A 122 18.12 6.46 -15.66
C PHE A 122 18.10 7.85 -16.28
N ARG A 123 17.04 8.63 -16.03
CA ARG A 123 16.92 9.99 -16.54
C ARG A 123 18.03 10.93 -16.05
N ILE A 124 18.43 10.80 -14.79
CA ILE A 124 19.55 11.56 -14.23
C ILE A 124 20.87 11.21 -14.95
N LEU A 125 21.09 9.93 -15.24
CA LEU A 125 22.29 9.47 -15.94
C LEU A 125 22.32 9.98 -17.39
N GLU A 126 21.20 9.95 -18.11
CA GLU A 126 21.08 10.51 -19.46
C GLU A 126 21.46 12.00 -19.50
N VAL A 127 20.89 12.80 -18.58
CA VAL A 127 21.19 14.24 -18.50
C VAL A 127 22.66 14.50 -18.17
N LYS A 128 23.28 13.62 -17.38
CA LYS A 128 24.71 13.65 -17.07
C LYS A 128 25.60 13.08 -18.18
N LYS A 129 25.04 12.56 -19.27
CA LYS A 129 25.76 11.90 -20.38
C LYS A 129 26.61 10.72 -19.92
N LEU A 130 26.13 9.98 -18.93
CA LEU A 130 26.78 8.77 -18.42
C LEU A 130 26.21 7.49 -19.06
N VAL A 131 25.10 7.62 -19.77
CA VAL A 131 24.47 6.63 -20.65
C VAL A 131 23.98 7.33 -21.91
#